data_AF-A0A6B8RU07-F1
#
_entry.id   AF-A0A6B8RU07-F1
#
_cell.length_a   1.000
_cell.length_b   1.000
_cell.length_c   1.000
_cell.angle_alpha   90.00
_cell.angle_beta   90.00
_cell.angle_gamma   90.00
#
_symmetry.space_group_name_H-M   'P 1'
#
loop_
_entity.id
_entity.type
_entity.pdbx_description
1 polymer ?
#
loop_
_entity_poly.entity_id
_entity_poly.type
_entity_poly.pdbx_seq_one_letter_code
_entity_poly.pdbx_strand_id
1 'polypeptide(L)'
;MLIGVYGFTDKRPVIYALLKLLQATGDVALFSNNRHYKRLLENGESQGHMANILISVSDASPDEIFEQVGYTVDDFEHIIFDMQDTIPDNLSLVFYVKSFSPNEDEQSFLEILGAYTTIKMTYDGKREKEAINVLPISQLWRSIEEIETYHILSPMPSVNLNKGLAAMLAPKLNIKLKTAMTILTRRWNK
;
A
#
# COMPACT_ATOMS: atom_id res chain seq x y z
N MET A 1 -5.65 -1.83 -12.35
CA MET A 1 -4.35 -2.42 -11.94
C MET A 1 -4.51 -3.00 -10.54
N LEU A 2 -4.16 -4.27 -10.34
CA LEU A 2 -4.31 -4.95 -9.06
C LEU A 2 -2.94 -5.10 -8.38
N ILE A 3 -2.82 -4.64 -7.14
CA ILE A 3 -1.58 -4.65 -6.37
C ILE A 3 -1.80 -5.45 -5.09
N GLY A 4 -0.97 -6.47 -4.86
CA GLY A 4 -0.92 -7.17 -3.59
C GLY A 4 0.16 -6.58 -2.70
N VAL A 5 -0.17 -6.34 -1.43
CA VAL A 5 0.77 -5.87 -0.42
C VAL A 5 0.74 -6.86 0.75
N TYR A 6 1.73 -7.73 0.80
CA TYR A 6 1.83 -8.82 1.75
C TYR A 6 2.83 -8.50 2.87
N GLY A 7 2.59 -9.04 4.07
CA GLY A 7 3.55 -9.09 5.16
C GLY A 7 2.96 -8.73 6.53
N PHE A 8 3.63 -9.18 7.59
CA PHE A 8 3.18 -9.01 8.98
C PHE A 8 3.72 -7.75 9.66
N THR A 9 4.64 -7.03 8.99
CA THR A 9 5.16 -5.75 9.48
C THR A 9 4.13 -4.63 9.22
N ASP A 10 4.17 -3.53 9.98
CA ASP A 10 3.31 -2.37 9.72
C ASP A 10 3.52 -1.83 8.28
N LYS A 11 2.47 -1.98 7.46
CA LYS A 11 2.50 -1.67 6.01
C LYS A 11 1.98 -0.27 5.69
N ARG A 12 1.51 0.48 6.70
CA ARG A 12 0.98 1.85 6.51
C ARG A 12 1.92 2.78 5.75
N PRO A 13 3.26 2.83 6.00
CA PRO A 13 4.16 3.66 5.20
C PRO A 13 4.10 3.34 3.70
N VAL A 14 3.99 2.06 3.35
CA VAL A 14 3.95 1.59 1.97
C VAL A 14 2.58 1.89 1.37
N ILE A 15 1.51 1.50 2.05
CA ILE A 15 0.13 1.68 1.59
C ILE A 15 -0.18 3.17 1.38
N TYR A 16 0.19 4.05 2.30
CA TYR A 16 -0.10 5.49 2.15
C TYR A 16 0.70 6.12 1.00
N ALA A 17 1.93 5.66 0.76
CA ALA A 17 2.70 6.08 -0.42
C ALA A 17 2.08 5.56 -1.73
N LEU A 18 1.60 4.32 -1.76
CA LEU A 18 0.87 3.75 -2.90
C LEU A 18 -0.40 4.54 -3.18
N LEU A 19 -1.27 4.70 -2.18
CA LEU A 19 -2.50 5.48 -2.29
C LEU A 19 -2.22 6.87 -2.87
N LYS A 20 -1.17 7.55 -2.40
CA LYS A 20 -0.83 8.89 -2.87
C LYS A 20 -0.52 8.94 -4.36
N LEU A 21 0.21 7.95 -4.87
CA LEU A 21 0.53 7.87 -6.29
C LEU A 21 -0.69 7.47 -7.12
N LEU A 22 -1.40 6.42 -6.68
CA LEU A 22 -2.51 5.83 -7.43
C LEU A 22 -3.71 6.77 -7.50
N GLN A 23 -4.02 7.47 -6.41
CA GLN A 23 -5.11 8.46 -6.36
C GLN A 23 -4.94 9.56 -7.40
N ALA A 24 -3.68 9.95 -7.68
CA ALA A 24 -3.40 10.96 -8.70
C ALA A 24 -3.53 10.43 -10.14
N THR A 25 -3.79 9.15 -10.31
CA THR A 25 -3.84 8.45 -11.60
C THR A 25 -5.13 7.66 -11.84
N GLY A 26 -6.15 7.85 -11.00
CA GLY A 26 -7.46 7.20 -11.13
C GLY A 26 -8.13 6.94 -9.78
N ASP A 27 -9.30 6.32 -9.84
CA ASP A 27 -10.06 5.85 -8.69
C ASP A 27 -9.42 4.59 -8.11
N VAL A 28 -9.41 4.52 -6.78
CA VAL A 28 -8.63 3.52 -6.05
C VAL A 28 -9.54 2.77 -5.08
N ALA A 29 -9.35 1.47 -4.97
CA ALA A 29 -9.87 0.67 -3.87
C ALA A 29 -8.73 0.15 -2.99
N LEU A 30 -8.88 0.25 -1.66
CA LEU A 30 -8.04 -0.41 -0.67
C LEU A 30 -8.90 -1.43 0.09
N PHE A 31 -8.56 -2.70 -0.06
CA PHE A 31 -9.16 -3.82 0.66
C PHE A 31 -8.15 -4.40 1.65
N SER A 32 -8.56 -4.56 2.90
CA SER A 32 -7.66 -4.92 3.99
C SER A 32 -8.39 -5.51 5.18
N ASN A 33 -7.75 -6.41 5.93
CA ASN A 33 -8.23 -6.82 7.27
C ASN A 33 -7.64 -5.95 8.41
N ASN A 34 -6.65 -5.10 8.11
CA ASN A 34 -6.02 -4.21 9.07
C ASN A 34 -6.94 -3.05 9.50
N ARG A 35 -7.38 -3.11 10.77
CA ARG A 35 -8.27 -2.12 11.40
C ARG A 35 -7.69 -0.70 11.50
N HIS A 36 -6.38 -0.52 11.33
CA HIS A 36 -5.77 0.81 11.34
C HIS A 36 -6.31 1.71 10.22
N TYR A 37 -6.66 1.16 9.05
CA TYR A 37 -7.13 1.99 7.93
C TYR A 37 -8.51 2.59 8.14
N LYS A 38 -9.28 2.13 9.14
CA LYS A 38 -10.52 2.80 9.55
C LYS A 38 -10.28 4.25 9.98
N ARG A 39 -9.07 4.57 10.43
CA ARG A 39 -8.69 5.94 10.81
C ARG A 39 -8.64 6.91 9.62
N LEU A 40 -8.57 6.39 8.39
CA LEU A 40 -8.69 7.19 7.18
C LEU A 40 -10.15 7.56 6.86
N LEU A 41 -11.11 7.10 7.66
CA LEU A 41 -12.54 7.39 7.52
C LEU A 41 -13.02 8.24 8.70
N GLU A 42 -13.93 9.17 8.45
CA GLU A 42 -14.33 10.21 9.40
C GLU A 42 -14.85 9.66 10.74
N ASN A 43 -15.58 8.54 10.71
CA ASN A 43 -16.22 7.94 11.89
C ASN A 43 -15.62 6.58 12.30
N GLY A 44 -14.47 6.19 11.76
CA GLY A 44 -13.89 4.87 12.03
C GLY A 44 -14.74 3.71 11.50
N GLU A 45 -15.53 3.96 10.45
CA GLU A 45 -16.36 2.97 9.77
C GLU A 45 -15.49 1.86 9.16
N SER A 46 -16.10 0.70 8.88
CA SER A 46 -15.41 -0.39 8.19
C SER A 46 -15.34 -0.16 6.68
N GLN A 47 -16.19 0.71 6.12
CA GLN A 47 -16.21 1.00 4.70
C GLN A 47 -16.54 2.48 4.51
N GLY A 48 -15.87 3.14 3.57
CA GLY A 48 -16.13 4.54 3.24
C GLY A 48 -15.17 5.06 2.19
N HIS A 49 -15.25 6.35 1.90
CA HIS A 49 -14.41 7.00 0.91
C HIS A 49 -13.51 8.05 1.55
N MET A 50 -12.26 8.13 1.08
CA MET A 50 -11.35 9.25 1.32
C MET A 50 -10.95 9.84 -0.03
N ALA A 51 -11.49 11.01 -0.37
CA ALA A 51 -11.45 11.54 -1.74
C ALA A 51 -12.01 10.52 -2.75
N ASN A 52 -11.22 10.08 -3.72
CA ASN A 52 -11.59 9.05 -4.70
C ASN A 52 -10.96 7.67 -4.38
N ILE A 53 -10.75 7.40 -3.09
CA ILE A 53 -10.29 6.11 -2.59
C ILE A 53 -11.42 5.44 -1.82
N LEU A 54 -11.95 4.34 -2.32
CA LEU A 54 -12.76 3.42 -1.53
C LEU A 54 -11.84 2.68 -0.56
N ILE A 55 -12.17 2.71 0.72
CA ILE A 55 -11.47 1.95 1.76
C ILE A 55 -12.49 0.99 2.35
N SER A 56 -12.17 -0.32 2.31
CA SER A 56 -12.95 -1.35 2.99
C SER A 56 -12.05 -2.20 3.86
N VAL A 57 -12.41 -2.24 5.14
CA VAL A 57 -11.78 -3.03 6.18
C VAL A 57 -12.68 -4.18 6.56
N SER A 58 -12.37 -5.37 6.05
CA SER A 58 -13.17 -6.58 6.21
C SER A 58 -12.27 -7.82 6.30
N ASP A 59 -12.80 -8.88 6.90
CA ASP A 59 -12.19 -10.21 6.90
C ASP A 59 -12.64 -11.03 5.67
N ALA A 60 -13.45 -10.44 4.78
CA ALA A 60 -13.88 -11.08 3.53
C ALA A 60 -12.68 -11.35 2.60
N SER A 61 -12.75 -12.47 1.90
CA SER A 61 -11.76 -12.82 0.89
C SER A 61 -11.81 -11.86 -0.32
N PRO A 62 -10.75 -11.81 -1.15
CA PRO A 62 -10.74 -11.00 -2.36
C PRO A 62 -11.90 -11.27 -3.33
N ASP A 63 -12.47 -12.49 -3.33
CA ASP A 63 -13.59 -12.86 -4.19
C ASP A 63 -14.93 -12.38 -3.62
N GLU A 64 -15.07 -12.32 -2.30
CA GLU A 64 -16.30 -11.91 -1.60
C GLU A 64 -16.39 -10.39 -1.41
N ILE A 65 -15.26 -9.69 -1.35
CA ILE A 65 -15.22 -8.28 -0.95
C ILE A 65 -16.05 -7.39 -1.89
N PHE A 66 -16.07 -7.68 -3.19
CA PHE A 66 -16.81 -6.91 -4.19
C PHE A 66 -18.32 -7.00 -3.99
N GLU A 67 -18.84 -8.18 -3.68
CA GLU A 67 -20.25 -8.36 -3.31
C GLU A 67 -20.58 -7.60 -2.04
N GLN A 68 -19.69 -7.65 -1.03
CA GLN A 68 -19.89 -6.94 0.23
C GLN A 68 -19.90 -5.41 0.06
N VAL A 69 -18.99 -4.86 -0.75
CA VAL A 69 -18.89 -3.41 -0.92
C VAL A 69 -19.89 -2.84 -1.92
N GLY A 70 -20.52 -3.70 -2.73
CA GLY A 70 -21.48 -3.29 -3.76
C GLY A 70 -20.83 -2.65 -4.99
N TYR A 71 -19.59 -3.03 -5.29
CA TYR A 71 -18.81 -2.55 -6.45
C TYR A 71 -18.24 -3.73 -7.22
N THR A 72 -17.75 -3.46 -8.42
CA THR A 72 -17.05 -4.41 -9.28
C THR A 72 -15.59 -3.99 -9.46
N VAL A 73 -14.77 -4.90 -9.98
CA VAL A 73 -13.37 -4.61 -10.31
C VAL A 73 -13.26 -3.46 -11.32
N ASP A 74 -14.21 -3.34 -12.24
CA ASP A 74 -14.20 -2.36 -13.33
C ASP A 74 -14.53 -0.93 -12.86
N ASP A 75 -15.00 -0.76 -11.63
CA ASP A 75 -15.28 0.55 -11.03
C ASP A 75 -14.01 1.29 -10.55
N PHE A 76 -12.83 0.64 -10.63
CA PHE A 76 -11.58 1.20 -10.13
C PHE A 76 -10.43 1.04 -11.12
N GLU A 77 -9.69 2.12 -11.37
CA GLU A 77 -8.43 2.04 -12.11
C GLU A 77 -7.35 1.30 -11.33
N HIS A 78 -7.36 1.38 -9.99
CA HIS A 78 -6.35 0.77 -9.12
C HIS A 78 -6.98 0.07 -7.92
N ILE A 79 -6.55 -1.15 -7.63
CA ILE A 79 -7.01 -1.92 -6.47
C ILE A 79 -5.80 -2.39 -5.69
N ILE A 80 -5.77 -2.10 -4.39
CA ILE A 80 -4.75 -2.57 -3.46
C ILE A 80 -5.39 -3.59 -2.52
N PHE A 81 -4.83 -4.79 -2.49
CA PHE A 81 -5.12 -5.81 -1.49
C PHE A 81 -4.01 -5.80 -0.43
N ASP A 82 -4.32 -5.39 0.79
CA ASP A 82 -3.47 -5.65 1.97
C ASP A 82 -3.75 -7.08 2.44
N MET A 83 -2.82 -7.98 2.14
CA MET A 83 -2.99 -9.43 2.28
C MET A 83 -2.23 -9.94 3.51
N GLN A 84 -2.84 -10.86 4.23
CA GLN A 84 -2.17 -11.69 5.24
C GLN A 84 -2.31 -13.18 4.91
N ASP A 85 -3.48 -13.62 4.47
CA ASP A 85 -3.78 -15.06 4.37
C ASP A 85 -4.33 -15.49 3.00
N THR A 86 -4.63 -14.55 2.10
CA THR A 86 -5.27 -14.82 0.80
C THR A 86 -4.56 -14.09 -0.33
N ILE A 87 -4.43 -14.76 -1.48
CA ILE A 87 -3.77 -14.22 -2.67
C ILE A 87 -4.80 -14.17 -3.81
N PRO A 88 -5.09 -13.00 -4.39
CA PRO A 88 -5.78 -12.91 -5.66
C PRO A 88 -4.92 -13.48 -6.80
N ASP A 89 -5.53 -14.22 -7.73
CA ASP A 89 -4.80 -14.90 -8.81
C ASP A 89 -4.21 -13.95 -9.87
N ASN A 90 -4.70 -12.71 -9.96
CA ASN A 90 -4.46 -11.79 -11.08
C ASN A 90 -3.76 -10.48 -10.68
N LEU A 91 -2.76 -10.57 -9.80
CA LEU A 91 -1.98 -9.41 -9.37
C LEU A 91 -1.01 -8.89 -10.45
N SER A 92 -1.04 -7.59 -10.69
CA SER A 92 -0.13 -6.89 -11.62
C SER A 92 1.23 -6.59 -10.99
N LEU A 93 1.25 -6.41 -9.67
CA LEU A 93 2.41 -6.12 -8.85
C LEU A 93 2.20 -6.71 -7.45
N VAL A 94 3.28 -7.20 -6.86
CA VAL A 94 3.29 -7.70 -5.49
C VAL A 94 4.43 -7.06 -4.70
N PHE A 95 4.11 -6.48 -3.55
CA PHE A 95 5.07 -5.97 -2.59
C PHE A 95 5.06 -6.86 -1.35
N TYR A 96 6.24 -7.31 -0.96
CA TYR A 96 6.44 -8.01 0.30
C TYR A 96 7.08 -7.06 1.32
N VAL A 97 6.34 -6.69 2.36
CA VAL A 97 6.76 -5.74 3.40
C VAL A 97 7.21 -6.50 4.65
N LYS A 98 8.49 -6.43 4.97
CA LYS A 98 9.07 -7.14 6.11
C LYS A 98 9.96 -6.26 6.96
N SER A 99 10.22 -6.69 8.19
CA SER A 99 11.20 -6.09 9.09
C SER A 99 12.33 -7.06 9.38
N PHE A 100 11.98 -8.26 9.84
CA PHE A 100 12.88 -9.36 10.13
C PHE A 100 12.78 -10.45 9.04
N SER A 101 13.54 -11.52 9.22
CA SER A 101 13.39 -12.72 8.40
C SER A 101 11.98 -13.32 8.59
N PRO A 102 11.37 -13.86 7.52
CA PRO A 102 10.07 -14.49 7.62
C PRO A 102 10.10 -15.70 8.56
N ASN A 103 8.99 -15.95 9.24
CA ASN A 103 8.76 -17.23 9.94
C ASN A 103 8.35 -18.32 8.93
N GLU A 104 8.11 -19.55 9.40
CA GLU A 104 7.76 -20.69 8.53
C GLU A 104 6.46 -20.48 7.74
N ASP A 105 5.44 -19.91 8.38
CA ASP A 105 4.15 -19.63 7.73
C ASP A 105 4.30 -18.56 6.64
N GLU A 106 5.01 -17.47 6.95
CA GLU A 106 5.30 -16.39 6.02
C GLU A 106 6.14 -16.88 4.83
N GLN A 107 7.14 -17.71 5.10
CA GLN A 107 7.98 -18.32 4.08
C GLN A 107 7.15 -19.22 3.14
N SER A 108 6.27 -20.04 3.71
CA SER A 108 5.37 -20.92 2.95
C SER A 108 4.44 -20.12 2.03
N PHE A 109 3.91 -18.99 2.52
CA PHE A 109 3.07 -18.11 1.72
C PHE A 109 3.85 -17.42 0.59
N LEU A 110 5.08 -16.95 0.87
CA LEU A 110 5.94 -16.31 -0.14
C LEU A 110 6.29 -17.24 -1.31
N GLU A 111 6.46 -18.54 -1.02
CA GLU A 111 6.72 -19.55 -2.05
C GLU A 111 5.54 -19.71 -3.02
N ILE A 112 4.31 -19.53 -2.53
CA ILE A 112 3.08 -19.59 -3.35
C ILE A 112 2.84 -18.26 -4.08
N LEU A 113 3.19 -17.14 -3.45
CA LEU A 113 2.97 -15.77 -3.97
C LEU A 113 3.75 -15.48 -5.27
N GLY A 114 4.84 -16.20 -5.52
CA GLY A 114 5.62 -16.08 -6.75
C GLY A 114 6.53 -14.84 -6.76
N ALA A 115 6.46 -14.04 -7.84
CA ALA A 115 7.36 -12.90 -8.02
C ALA A 115 6.88 -11.66 -7.23
N TYR A 116 7.70 -11.20 -6.29
CA TYR A 116 7.42 -10.00 -5.48
C TYR A 116 8.63 -9.07 -5.39
N THR A 117 8.36 -7.81 -5.03
CA THR A 117 9.41 -6.84 -4.67
C THR A 117 9.46 -6.67 -3.16
N THR A 118 10.61 -6.93 -2.56
CA THR A 118 10.82 -6.77 -1.12
C THR A 118 10.93 -5.29 -0.74
N ILE A 119 10.14 -4.87 0.24
CA ILE A 119 10.27 -3.61 0.97
C ILE A 119 10.68 -3.96 2.40
N LYS A 120 11.92 -3.63 2.76
CA LYS A 120 12.46 -3.91 4.10
C LYS A 120 12.37 -2.68 4.98
N MET A 121 11.56 -2.75 6.03
CA MET A 121 11.59 -1.83 7.16
C MET A 121 12.81 -2.16 8.03
N THR A 122 13.86 -1.36 7.97
CA THR A 122 15.16 -1.69 8.59
C THR A 122 15.19 -1.37 10.08
N TYR A 123 14.27 -1.93 10.87
CA TYR A 123 14.26 -1.82 12.33
C TYR A 123 15.50 -2.45 12.97
N ASP A 124 16.05 -3.48 12.33
CA ASP A 124 17.29 -4.15 12.72
C ASP A 124 18.57 -3.39 12.31
N GLY A 125 18.43 -2.23 11.64
CA GLY A 125 19.53 -1.46 11.09
C GLY A 125 20.24 -2.13 9.89
N LYS A 126 19.79 -3.30 9.44
CA LYS A 126 20.45 -4.06 8.36
C LYS A 126 19.71 -3.85 7.06
N ARG A 127 20.44 -3.43 6.04
CA ARG A 127 19.91 -3.32 4.68
C ARG A 127 19.90 -4.67 3.99
N GLU A 128 18.94 -4.87 3.11
CA GLU A 128 18.85 -6.02 2.23
C GLU A 128 19.14 -5.62 0.78
N LYS A 129 19.94 -6.43 0.10
CA LYS A 129 20.27 -6.22 -1.31
C LYS A 129 19.00 -6.39 -2.14
N GLU A 130 18.84 -5.58 -3.19
CA GLU A 130 17.68 -5.64 -4.11
C GLU A 130 16.30 -5.31 -3.47
N ALA A 131 16.24 -5.05 -2.16
CA ALA A 131 15.06 -4.56 -1.49
C ALA A 131 14.97 -3.02 -1.48
N ILE A 132 13.75 -2.50 -1.45
CA ILE A 132 13.47 -1.11 -1.11
C ILE A 132 13.63 -0.97 0.41
N ASN A 133 14.75 -0.40 0.84
CA ASN A 133 15.08 -0.26 2.26
C ASN A 133 14.50 1.02 2.85
N VAL A 134 13.62 0.90 3.83
CA VAL A 134 12.90 2.00 4.49
C VAL A 134 13.36 2.12 5.94
N LEU A 135 13.88 3.29 6.31
CA LEU A 135 14.29 3.58 7.67
C LEU A 135 13.06 3.96 8.52
N PRO A 136 12.82 3.32 9.68
CA PRO A 136 11.67 3.60 10.53
C PRO A 136 11.90 4.84 11.42
N ILE A 137 12.22 5.98 10.81
CA ILE A 137 12.47 7.25 11.52
C ILE A 137 11.16 7.84 12.09
N SER A 138 11.25 8.61 13.18
CA SER A 138 10.07 9.22 13.83
C SER A 138 9.23 10.09 12.89
N GLN A 139 9.86 10.76 11.91
CA GLN A 139 9.14 11.55 10.91
C GLN A 139 8.20 10.70 10.06
N LEU A 140 8.56 9.44 9.76
CA LEU A 140 7.73 8.52 8.98
C LEU A 140 6.41 8.23 9.71
N TRP A 141 6.51 7.92 11.00
CA TRP A 141 5.35 7.62 11.86
C TRP A 141 4.50 8.85 12.11
N ARG A 142 5.14 10.01 12.31
CA ARG A 142 4.43 11.29 12.41
C ARG A 142 3.65 11.58 11.13
N SER A 143 4.21 11.34 9.94
CA SER A 143 3.49 11.55 8.68
C SER A 143 2.30 10.60 8.53
N ILE A 144 2.37 9.37 9.05
CA ILE A 144 1.24 8.44 9.10
C ILE A 144 0.12 8.99 9.99
N GLU A 145 0.47 9.44 11.20
CA GLU A 145 -0.49 10.04 12.12
C GLU A 145 -1.13 11.31 11.54
N GLU A 146 -0.35 12.17 10.88
CA GLU A 146 -0.85 13.37 10.21
C GLU A 146 -1.82 13.02 9.06
N ILE A 147 -1.55 11.97 8.29
CA ILE A 147 -2.48 11.49 7.25
C ILE A 147 -3.79 10.99 7.88
N GLU A 148 -3.70 10.16 8.92
CA GLU A 148 -4.87 9.62 9.62
C GLU A 148 -5.69 10.73 10.29
N THR A 149 -5.04 11.77 10.82
CA THR A 149 -5.70 12.87 11.52
C THR A 149 -6.38 13.86 10.59
N TYR A 150 -5.75 14.16 9.45
CA TYR A 150 -6.21 15.21 8.54
C TYR A 150 -6.89 14.67 7.29
N HIS A 151 -6.95 13.35 7.10
CA HIS A 151 -7.54 12.69 5.92
C HIS A 151 -6.98 13.21 4.59
N ILE A 152 -5.70 13.60 4.59
CA ILE A 152 -4.98 14.17 3.44
C ILE A 152 -3.68 13.42 3.24
N LEU A 153 -3.51 12.74 2.10
CA LEU A 153 -2.29 12.00 1.79
C LEU A 153 -1.08 12.93 1.62
N SER A 154 -0.08 12.71 2.46
CA SER A 154 1.16 13.48 2.50
C SER A 154 2.36 12.66 1.99
N PRO A 155 3.43 13.30 1.52
CA PRO A 155 4.65 12.61 1.14
C PRO A 155 5.23 11.77 2.29
N MET A 156 5.53 10.50 2.03
CA MET A 156 6.28 9.69 2.99
C MET A 156 7.75 10.15 3.04
N PRO A 157 8.31 10.44 4.23
CA PRO A 157 9.70 10.90 4.39
C PRO A 157 10.69 9.74 4.24
N SER A 158 10.67 9.07 3.09
CA SER A 158 11.60 8.02 2.70
C SER A 158 11.93 8.13 1.21
N VAL A 159 13.13 8.63 0.91
CA VAL A 159 13.62 8.77 -0.47
C VAL A 159 13.69 7.42 -1.18
N ASN A 160 14.13 6.38 -0.46
CA ASN A 160 14.23 5.02 -1.01
C ASN A 160 12.85 4.45 -1.34
N LEU A 161 11.87 4.62 -0.44
CA LEU A 161 10.50 4.18 -0.69
C LEU A 161 9.94 4.86 -1.92
N ASN A 162 10.03 6.20 -1.98
CA ASN A 162 9.48 6.97 -3.08
C ASN A 162 10.15 6.62 -4.42
N LYS A 163 11.48 6.49 -4.46
CA LYS A 163 12.21 6.08 -5.67
C LYS A 163 11.86 4.66 -6.10
N GLY A 164 11.80 3.72 -5.16
CA GLY A 164 11.46 2.33 -5.42
C GLY A 164 10.05 2.18 -5.97
N LEU A 165 9.06 2.78 -5.30
CA LEU A 165 7.68 2.77 -5.77
C LEU A 165 7.54 3.45 -7.14
N ALA A 166 8.17 4.62 -7.33
CA ALA A 166 8.13 5.30 -8.62
C ALA A 166 8.72 4.45 -9.75
N ALA A 167 9.83 3.74 -9.52
CA ALA A 167 10.45 2.88 -10.52
C ALA A 167 9.56 1.68 -10.91
N MET A 168 8.86 1.10 -9.93
CA MET A 168 7.98 -0.05 -10.16
C MET A 168 6.65 0.33 -10.80
N LEU A 169 6.07 1.47 -10.39
CA LEU A 169 4.72 1.88 -10.79
C LEU A 169 4.69 2.72 -12.05
N ALA A 170 5.70 3.57 -12.30
CA ALA A 170 5.67 4.47 -13.45
C ALA A 170 5.47 3.75 -14.80
N PRO A 171 6.13 2.61 -15.10
CA PRO A 171 5.88 1.86 -16.33
C PRO A 171 4.46 1.29 -16.41
N LYS A 172 3.91 0.80 -15.28
CA LYS A 172 2.57 0.20 -15.21
C LYS A 172 1.47 1.24 -15.34
N LEU A 173 1.72 2.46 -14.87
CA LEU A 173 0.83 3.61 -14.96
C LEU A 173 1.00 4.40 -16.26
N ASN A 174 1.91 3.99 -17.15
CA ASN A 174 2.26 4.70 -18.38
C ASN A 174 2.62 6.20 -18.14
N ILE A 175 3.35 6.47 -17.06
CA ILE A 175 3.86 7.81 -16.73
C ILE A 175 5.38 7.83 -16.66
N LYS A 176 5.97 9.02 -16.75
CA LYS A 176 7.42 9.17 -16.57
C LYS A 176 7.80 8.98 -15.10
N LEU A 177 8.96 8.38 -14.85
CA LEU A 177 9.54 8.24 -13.49
C LEU A 177 9.56 9.58 -12.72
N LYS A 178 9.92 10.68 -13.42
CA LYS A 178 9.92 12.04 -12.85
C LYS A 178 8.52 12.48 -12.38
N THR A 179 7.49 12.13 -13.12
CA THR A 179 6.09 12.43 -12.78
C THR A 179 5.68 11.65 -11.54
N ALA A 180 5.94 10.34 -11.50
CA ALA A 180 5.65 9.52 -10.31
C ALA A 180 6.37 10.04 -9.06
N MET A 181 7.66 10.39 -9.19
CA MET A 181 8.43 11.01 -8.11
C MET A 181 7.84 12.34 -7.65
N THR A 182 7.36 13.17 -8.58
CA THR A 182 6.75 14.46 -8.26
C THR A 182 5.45 14.26 -7.49
N ILE A 183 4.61 13.31 -7.89
CA ILE A 183 3.36 12.99 -7.18
C ILE A 183 3.66 12.53 -5.75
N LEU A 184 4.58 11.57 -5.59
CA LEU A 184 4.95 11.02 -4.28
C LEU A 184 5.56 12.06 -3.33
N THR A 185 6.27 13.05 -3.87
CA THR A 185 6.99 14.05 -3.05
C THR A 185 6.26 15.38 -2.88
N ARG A 186 5.19 15.63 -3.65
CA ARG A 186 4.40 16.85 -3.58
C ARG A 186 3.44 16.84 -2.40
N ARG A 187 3.43 17.93 -1.63
CA ARG A 187 2.35 18.23 -0.68
C ARG A 187 1.12 18.68 -1.46
N TRP A 188 -0.04 18.14 -1.12
CA TRP A 188 -1.29 18.72 -1.60
C TRP A 188 -1.48 20.04 -0.86
N ASN A 189 -1.69 21.13 -1.61
CA ASN A 189 -1.94 22.42 -0.99
C ASN A 189 -3.31 22.33 -0.31
N LYS A 190 -3.38 22.79 0.95
CA LYS A 190 -4.66 23.04 1.63
C LYS A 190 -5.42 24.16 0.93
#